data_AF-A0A4U1CKJ7-F1
#
_entry.id   AF-A0A4U1CKJ7-F1
#
_cell.length_a   1.000
_cell.length_b   1.000
_cell.length_c   1.000
_cell.angle_alpha   90.00
_cell.angle_beta   90.00
_cell.angle_gamma   90.00
#
_symmetry.space_group_name_H-M   'P 1'
#
loop_
_entity.id
_entity.type
_entity.pdbx_description
1 polymer ?
#
loop_
_entity_poly.entity_id
_entity_poly.type
_entity_poly.pdbx_seq_one_letter_code
_entity_poly.pdbx_strand_id
1 'polypeptide(L)'
;MKKSKKKNGNFFDRAATAITSWTGSSSAFITAFGIVLFWGISGPVFYFSDTWQLVINTGTTIVTFLMVFLIQKSQNKDGKAIQLKLNELIAASRHASNRMVDIEDLTEEELDVLHQYYQLLSDKAEKDEDIHTSHSIDAAKQVQEEKRKIQIKEGKV
;
A
#
# COMPACT_ATOMS: atom_id res chain seq x y z
N MET A 1 -4.18 36.35 3.29
CA MET A 1 -5.35 36.02 2.43
C MET A 1 -5.96 34.68 2.88
N LYS A 2 -7.29 34.64 3.02
CA LYS A 2 -8.12 33.54 3.55
C LYS A 2 -7.90 32.21 2.81
N LYS A 3 -7.49 31.14 3.52
CA LYS A 3 -7.62 29.75 3.04
C LYS A 3 -9.10 29.34 3.10
N SER A 4 -9.76 29.21 1.95
CA SER A 4 -11.13 28.71 1.86
C SER A 4 -11.15 27.20 2.11
N LYS A 5 -12.19 26.75 2.81
CA LYS A 5 -12.43 25.40 3.33
C LYS A 5 -12.46 24.36 2.20
N LYS A 6 -11.51 23.42 2.19
CA LYS A 6 -11.64 22.14 1.46
C LYS A 6 -12.50 21.18 2.30
N LYS A 7 -13.84 21.35 2.28
CA LYS A 7 -14.78 20.57 3.10
C LYS A 7 -15.33 19.31 2.41
N ASN A 8 -15.02 19.10 1.12
CA ASN A 8 -15.67 18.05 0.30
C ASN A 8 -14.93 16.70 0.32
N GLY A 9 -13.63 16.67 0.63
CA GLY A 9 -12.87 15.42 0.72
C GLY A 9 -13.33 14.51 1.86
N ASN A 10 -13.74 15.09 2.99
CA ASN A 10 -14.12 14.32 4.17
C ASN A 10 -15.45 13.58 4.02
N PHE A 11 -16.40 14.05 3.19
CA PHE A 11 -17.69 13.37 3.04
C PHE A 11 -17.56 12.12 2.18
N PHE A 12 -16.94 12.22 1.01
CA PHE A 12 -16.70 11.07 0.14
C PHE A 12 -15.83 10.03 0.84
N ASP A 13 -14.77 10.46 1.55
CA ASP A 13 -13.90 9.56 2.29
C ASP A 13 -14.66 8.86 3.44
N ARG A 14 -15.51 9.56 4.19
CA ARG A 14 -16.33 8.95 5.25
C ARG A 14 -17.39 8.02 4.69
N ALA A 15 -18.05 8.40 3.60
CA ALA A 15 -19.05 7.57 2.94
C ALA A 15 -18.42 6.31 2.37
N ALA A 16 -17.30 6.42 1.66
CA ALA A 16 -16.57 5.28 1.12
C ALA A 16 -16.09 4.34 2.24
N THR A 17 -15.46 4.86 3.30
CA THR A 17 -15.04 4.01 4.43
C THR A 17 -16.23 3.34 5.12
N ALA A 18 -17.35 4.04 5.33
CA ALA A 18 -18.53 3.47 5.96
C ALA A 18 -19.23 2.40 5.10
N ILE A 19 -19.33 2.64 3.78
CA ILE A 19 -19.93 1.69 2.85
C ILE A 19 -19.04 0.45 2.74
N THR A 20 -17.73 0.62 2.54
CA THR A 20 -16.80 -0.51 2.41
C THR A 20 -16.74 -1.34 3.70
N SER A 21 -16.74 -0.69 4.88
CA SER A 21 -16.75 -1.41 6.16
C SER A 21 -18.06 -2.16 6.42
N TRP A 22 -19.19 -1.54 6.06
CA TRP A 22 -20.49 -2.18 6.21
C TRP A 22 -20.65 -3.36 5.25
N THR A 23 -20.33 -3.18 3.97
CA THR A 23 -20.41 -4.24 2.94
C THR A 23 -19.48 -5.43 3.26
N GLY A 24 -18.39 -5.22 4.01
CA GLY A 24 -17.53 -6.30 4.49
C GLY A 24 -18.05 -7.07 5.72
N SER A 25 -19.16 -6.65 6.32
CA SER A 25 -19.71 -7.27 7.53
C SER A 25 -20.59 -8.50 7.26
N SER A 26 -20.67 -9.43 8.22
CA SER A 26 -21.57 -10.58 8.13
C SER A 26 -23.05 -10.18 7.98
N SER A 27 -23.46 -9.07 8.59
CA SER A 27 -24.82 -8.52 8.46
C SER A 27 -25.14 -8.06 7.04
N ALA A 28 -24.18 -7.46 6.34
CA ALA A 28 -24.39 -7.03 4.96
C ALA A 28 -24.53 -8.24 4.02
N PHE A 29 -23.76 -9.30 4.24
CA PHE A 29 -23.90 -10.55 3.49
C PHE A 29 -25.29 -11.16 3.65
N ILE A 30 -25.78 -11.29 4.89
CA ILE A 30 -27.13 -11.84 5.17
C ILE A 30 -28.20 -10.97 4.50
N THR A 31 -28.06 -9.64 4.57
CA THR A 31 -28.99 -8.70 3.94
C THR A 31 -28.99 -8.84 2.42
N ALA A 32 -27.81 -8.88 1.79
CA ALA A 32 -27.66 -9.04 0.34
C ALA A 32 -28.24 -10.38 -0.13
N PHE A 33 -27.96 -11.47 0.61
CA PHE A 33 -28.52 -12.79 0.32
C PHE A 33 -30.06 -12.79 0.42
N GLY A 34 -30.62 -12.16 1.45
CA GLY A 34 -32.06 -11.99 1.60
C GLY A 34 -32.70 -11.21 0.45
N ILE A 35 -32.04 -10.15 -0.03
CA ILE A 35 -32.48 -9.38 -1.20
C ILE A 35 -32.52 -10.26 -2.45
N VAL A 36 -31.47 -11.06 -2.69
CA VAL A 36 -31.40 -11.98 -3.84
C VAL A 36 -32.48 -13.06 -3.75
N LEU A 37 -32.73 -13.61 -2.57
CA LEU A 37 -33.82 -14.58 -2.36
C LEU A 37 -35.20 -13.95 -2.61
N PHE A 38 -35.46 -12.78 -2.06
CA PHE A 38 -36.72 -12.06 -2.29
C PHE A 38 -36.91 -11.74 -3.77
N TRP A 39 -35.84 -11.33 -4.45
CA TRP A 39 -35.85 -11.13 -5.89
C TRP A 39 -36.22 -12.41 -6.65
N GLY A 40 -35.58 -13.54 -6.33
CA GLY A 40 -35.88 -14.83 -6.92
C GLY A 40 -37.34 -15.27 -6.73
N ILE A 41 -37.89 -15.07 -5.52
CA ILE A 41 -39.29 -15.39 -5.20
C ILE A 41 -40.27 -14.46 -5.95
N SER A 42 -39.88 -13.24 -6.28
CA SER A 42 -40.71 -12.35 -7.12
C SER A 42 -40.76 -12.80 -8.59
N GLY A 43 -39.79 -13.62 -9.05
CA GLY A 43 -39.67 -14.07 -10.44
C GLY A 43 -40.93 -14.70 -11.03
N PRO A 44 -41.58 -15.68 -10.37
CA PRO A 44 -42.84 -16.27 -10.84
C PRO A 44 -43.99 -15.28 -11.03
N VAL A 45 -44.07 -14.23 -10.21
CA VAL A 45 -45.11 -13.16 -10.34
C VAL A 45 -44.89 -12.36 -11.62
N PHE A 46 -43.63 -12.17 -12.03
CA PHE A 46 -43.24 -11.46 -13.24
C PHE A 46 -42.95 -12.38 -14.43
N TYR A 47 -43.33 -13.67 -14.34
CA TYR A 47 -43.09 -14.69 -15.37
C TYR A 47 -41.64 -14.78 -15.86
N PHE A 48 -40.68 -14.45 -14.98
CA PHE A 48 -39.26 -14.35 -15.33
C PHE A 48 -38.98 -13.50 -16.57
N SER A 49 -39.75 -12.41 -16.75
CA SER A 49 -39.65 -11.52 -17.91
C SER A 49 -38.26 -10.93 -18.15
N ASP A 50 -38.01 -10.50 -19.38
CA ASP A 50 -36.76 -9.82 -19.76
C ASP A 50 -36.51 -8.57 -18.91
N THR A 51 -37.57 -7.82 -18.55
CA THR A 51 -37.45 -6.65 -17.66
C THR A 51 -37.04 -7.06 -16.25
N TRP A 52 -37.56 -8.18 -15.74
CA TRP A 52 -37.15 -8.72 -14.44
C TRP A 52 -35.67 -9.15 -14.46
N GLN A 53 -35.20 -9.80 -15.53
CA GLN A 53 -33.76 -10.13 -15.62
C GLN A 53 -32.88 -8.88 -15.80
N LEU A 54 -33.34 -7.91 -16.60
CA LEU A 54 -32.62 -6.67 -16.87
C LEU A 54 -32.38 -5.86 -15.60
N VAL A 55 -33.38 -5.73 -14.72
CA VAL A 55 -33.25 -4.91 -13.51
C VAL A 55 -32.14 -5.42 -12.60
N ILE A 56 -32.04 -6.73 -12.36
CA ILE A 56 -30.98 -7.29 -11.49
C ILE A 56 -29.62 -7.25 -12.16
N ASN A 57 -29.53 -7.54 -13.47
CA ASN A 57 -28.27 -7.51 -14.21
C ASN A 57 -27.72 -6.08 -14.30
N THR A 58 -28.54 -5.13 -14.72
CA THR A 58 -28.16 -3.71 -14.83
C THR A 58 -27.85 -3.12 -13.44
N GLY A 59 -28.70 -3.40 -12.44
CA GLY A 59 -28.50 -2.90 -11.08
C GLY A 59 -27.21 -3.41 -10.46
N THR A 60 -26.97 -4.71 -10.53
CA THR A 60 -25.74 -5.33 -9.97
C THR A 60 -24.50 -4.82 -10.69
N THR A 61 -24.56 -4.61 -12.01
CA THR A 61 -23.44 -4.06 -12.78
C THR A 61 -23.08 -2.64 -12.31
N ILE A 62 -24.07 -1.76 -12.14
CA ILE A 62 -23.85 -0.39 -11.65
C ILE A 62 -23.26 -0.43 -10.23
N VAL A 63 -23.84 -1.23 -9.34
CA VAL A 63 -23.35 -1.38 -7.95
C VAL A 63 -21.90 -1.89 -7.95
N THR A 64 -21.59 -2.89 -8.77
CA THR A 64 -20.25 -3.46 -8.88
C THR A 64 -19.25 -2.42 -9.40
N PHE A 65 -19.61 -1.67 -10.44
CA PHE A 65 -18.78 -0.59 -10.97
C PHE A 65 -18.47 0.47 -9.91
N LEU A 66 -19.48 0.90 -9.15
CA LEU A 66 -19.28 1.82 -8.03
C LEU A 66 -18.41 1.21 -6.93
N MET A 67 -18.63 -0.07 -6.60
CA MET A 67 -17.90 -0.78 -5.57
C MET A 67 -16.39 -0.85 -5.87
N VAL A 68 -15.98 -1.02 -7.13
CA VAL A 68 -14.57 -1.00 -7.52
C VAL A 68 -13.90 0.31 -7.09
N PHE A 69 -14.52 1.46 -7.37
CA PHE A 69 -13.96 2.75 -6.93
C PHE A 69 -13.96 2.93 -5.42
N LEU A 70 -14.98 2.44 -4.72
CA LEU A 70 -15.04 2.49 -3.26
C LEU A 70 -13.95 1.63 -2.61
N ILE A 71 -13.72 0.42 -3.14
CA ILE A 71 -12.66 -0.49 -2.71
C ILE A 71 -11.29 0.15 -3.00
N GLN A 72 -11.05 0.63 -4.22
CA GLN A 72 -9.79 1.31 -4.58
C GLN A 72 -9.53 2.52 -3.68
N LYS A 73 -10.56 3.31 -3.36
CA LYS A 73 -10.41 4.45 -2.46
C LYS A 73 -10.02 4.03 -1.04
N SER A 74 -10.62 2.98 -0.51
CA SER A 74 -10.27 2.43 0.80
C SER A 74 -8.84 1.88 0.79
N GLN A 75 -8.52 1.05 -0.20
CA GLN A 75 -7.20 0.44 -0.38
C GLN A 75 -6.09 1.49 -0.55
N ASN A 76 -6.33 2.55 -1.32
CA ASN A 76 -5.36 3.64 -1.49
C ASN A 76 -5.05 4.38 -0.18
N LYS A 77 -6.04 4.49 0.71
CA LYS A 77 -5.83 5.11 2.03
C LYS A 77 -5.07 4.19 2.97
N ASP A 78 -5.45 2.91 3.00
CA ASP A 78 -4.82 1.90 3.86
C ASP A 78 -3.37 1.63 3.42
N GLY A 79 -3.11 1.60 2.11
CA GLY A 79 -1.76 1.47 1.55
C GLY A 79 -0.81 2.59 2.00
N LYS A 80 -1.29 3.85 1.94
CA LYS A 80 -0.52 5.01 2.46
C LYS A 80 -0.26 4.92 3.96
N ALA A 81 -1.24 4.45 4.73
CA ALA A 81 -1.07 4.29 6.17
C ALA A 81 -0.04 3.19 6.50
N ILE A 82 0.01 2.11 5.71
CA ILE A 82 1.02 1.06 5.84
C ILE A 82 2.40 1.62 5.50
N GLN A 83 2.55 2.32 4.38
CA GLN A 83 3.81 2.97 3.98
C GLN A 83 4.35 3.89 5.08
N LEU A 84 3.54 4.80 5.61
CA LEU A 84 3.96 5.70 6.69
C LEU A 84 4.39 4.95 7.96
N LYS A 85 3.69 3.87 8.33
CA LYS A 85 4.09 3.04 9.48
C LYS A 85 5.42 2.33 9.23
N LEU A 86 5.66 1.84 8.03
CA LEU A 86 6.93 1.22 7.65
C LEU A 86 8.06 2.25 7.62
N ASN A 87 7.82 3.44 7.08
CA ASN A 87 8.78 4.52 7.03
C ASN A 87 9.22 4.93 8.45
N GLU A 88 8.28 5.03 9.40
CA GLU A 88 8.61 5.27 10.82
C GLU A 88 9.47 4.14 11.41
N LEU A 89 9.15 2.86 11.14
CA LEU A 89 9.94 1.72 11.62
C LEU A 89 11.36 1.67 11.01
N ILE A 90 11.50 2.01 9.73
CA ILE A 90 12.78 2.09 9.03
C ILE A 90 13.60 3.25 9.61
N ALA A 91 13.01 4.44 9.74
CA ALA A 91 13.68 5.62 10.29
C ALA A 91 14.11 5.43 11.76
N ALA A 92 13.33 4.69 12.55
CA ALA A 92 13.65 4.37 13.94
C ALA A 92 14.72 3.26 14.07
N SER A 93 14.99 2.49 13.02
CA SER A 93 15.96 1.39 13.05
C SER A 93 17.38 1.89 12.81
N ARG A 94 18.27 1.71 13.81
CA ARG A 94 19.69 2.13 13.75
C ARG A 94 20.50 1.54 12.59
N HIS A 95 20.02 0.45 12.01
CA HIS A 95 20.74 -0.33 11.00
C HIS A 95 20.08 -0.26 9.62
N ALA A 96 18.87 0.29 9.51
CA ALA A 96 18.17 0.44 8.24
C ALA A 96 18.60 1.74 7.56
N SER A 97 18.89 1.68 6.26
CA SER A 97 19.30 2.87 5.52
C SER A 97 18.11 3.80 5.34
N ASN A 98 18.24 5.07 5.75
CA ASN A 98 17.23 6.11 5.50
C ASN A 98 16.88 6.28 4.02
N ARG A 99 17.71 5.76 3.11
CA ARG A 99 17.43 5.76 1.66
C ARG A 99 16.29 4.80 1.26
N MET A 100 15.80 3.98 2.19
CA MET A 100 14.61 3.12 2.01
C MET A 100 13.32 3.81 2.45
N VAL A 101 13.41 4.97 3.10
CA VAL A 101 12.23 5.78 3.46
C VAL A 101 11.68 6.42 2.19
N ASP A 102 10.36 6.39 2.02
CA ASP A 102 9.63 6.95 0.88
C ASP A 102 10.10 6.39 -0.48
N ILE A 103 10.50 5.11 -0.52
CA ILE A 103 10.97 4.44 -1.75
C ILE A 103 9.90 4.42 -2.85
N GLU A 104 8.61 4.46 -2.48
CA GLU A 104 7.47 4.50 -3.40
C GLU A 104 7.38 5.78 -4.24
N ASP A 105 8.06 6.86 -3.84
CA ASP A 105 8.05 8.15 -4.52
C ASP A 105 9.19 8.28 -5.56
N LEU A 106 10.11 7.30 -5.61
CA LEU A 106 11.20 7.27 -6.59
C LEU A 106 10.68 7.02 -8.01
N THR A 107 11.38 7.56 -9.01
CA THR A 107 11.12 7.18 -10.41
C THR A 107 11.56 5.74 -10.67
N GLU A 108 11.08 5.16 -11.77
CA GLU A 108 11.46 3.81 -12.17
C GLU A 108 12.98 3.68 -12.40
N GLU A 109 13.61 4.71 -13.00
CA GLU A 109 15.05 4.74 -13.20
C GLU A 109 15.82 4.84 -11.87
N GLU A 110 15.32 5.62 -10.90
CA GLU A 110 15.91 5.72 -9.57
C GLU A 110 15.79 4.41 -8.79
N LEU A 111 14.65 3.72 -8.93
CA LEU A 111 14.40 2.42 -8.33
C LEU A 111 15.32 1.34 -8.91
N ASP A 112 15.55 1.34 -10.23
CA ASP A 112 16.48 0.44 -10.90
C ASP A 112 17.93 0.65 -10.45
N VAL A 113 18.38 1.91 -10.33
CA VAL A 113 19.71 2.22 -9.81
C VAL A 113 19.86 1.75 -8.35
N LEU A 114 18.82 1.94 -7.53
CA LEU A 114 18.81 1.46 -6.15
C LEU A 114 18.85 -0.07 -6.11
N HIS A 115 18.07 -0.74 -6.95
CA HIS A 115 18.03 -2.20 -7.07
C HIS A 115 19.40 -2.77 -7.44
N GLN A 116 20.04 -2.23 -8.49
CA GLN A 116 21.39 -2.64 -8.92
C GLN A 116 22.43 -2.43 -7.82
N TYR A 117 22.35 -1.32 -7.08
CA TYR A 117 23.25 -1.05 -5.96
C TYR A 117 23.13 -2.11 -4.86
N TYR A 118 21.91 -2.53 -4.51
CA TYR A 118 21.68 -3.57 -3.49
C TYR A 118 22.02 -4.97 -3.99
N GLN A 119 21.78 -5.30 -5.26
CA GLN A 119 22.25 -6.54 -5.87
C GLN A 119 23.78 -6.66 -5.77
N LEU A 120 24.51 -5.62 -6.18
CA LEU A 120 25.97 -5.59 -6.10
C LEU A 120 26.48 -5.69 -4.66
N LEU A 121 25.74 -5.19 -3.68
CA LEU A 121 26.03 -5.36 -2.26
C LEU A 121 25.80 -6.79 -1.78
N SER A 122 24.68 -7.41 -2.16
CA SER A 122 24.38 -8.81 -1.85
C SER A 122 25.46 -9.73 -2.41
N ASP A 123 25.84 -9.54 -3.67
CA ASP A 123 26.90 -10.30 -4.33
C ASP A 123 28.27 -10.16 -3.65
N LYS A 124 28.52 -9.00 -3.04
CA LYS A 124 29.75 -8.76 -2.26
C LYS A 124 29.69 -9.40 -0.89
N ALA A 125 28.54 -9.34 -0.21
CA ALA A 125 28.33 -9.97 1.08
C ALA A 125 28.37 -11.51 0.97
N GLU A 126 27.86 -12.09 -0.11
CA GLU A 126 27.93 -13.53 -0.37
C GLU A 126 29.38 -14.01 -0.62
N LYS A 127 30.25 -13.13 -1.10
CA LYS A 127 31.68 -13.42 -1.34
C LYS A 127 32.56 -13.20 -0.10
N ASP A 128 32.10 -12.47 0.90
CA ASP A 128 32.79 -12.32 2.19
C ASP A 128 32.35 -13.46 3.12
N GLU A 129 33.24 -14.42 3.40
CA GLU A 129 32.98 -15.59 4.27
C GLU A 129 32.83 -15.24 5.78
N ASP A 130 32.89 -13.96 6.17
CA ASP A 130 32.90 -13.53 7.57
C ASP A 130 31.49 -13.16 8.08
N ILE A 131 30.86 -14.13 8.74
CA ILE A 131 29.54 -14.06 9.38
C ILE A 131 29.44 -13.05 10.55
N HIS A 132 30.54 -12.44 11.00
CA HIS A 132 30.54 -11.50 12.13
C HIS A 132 30.47 -10.02 11.73
N THR A 133 30.40 -9.72 10.43
CA THR A 133 30.27 -8.34 9.95
C THR A 133 28.79 -7.92 9.80
N SER A 134 28.39 -6.87 10.51
CA SER A 134 27.05 -6.28 10.34
C SER A 134 26.95 -5.66 8.95
N HIS A 135 26.16 -6.25 8.05
CA HIS A 135 25.96 -5.77 6.68
C HIS A 135 25.02 -4.58 6.56
N SER A 136 24.68 -3.92 7.67
CA SER A 136 23.93 -2.68 7.63
C SER A 136 24.77 -1.60 6.95
N ILE A 137 24.19 -0.93 5.94
CA ILE A 137 24.92 0.04 5.10
C ILE A 137 25.55 1.17 5.91
N ASP A 138 24.86 1.63 6.96
CA ASP A 138 25.37 2.69 7.82
C ASP A 138 26.49 2.18 8.74
N ALA A 139 26.45 0.93 9.20
CA ALA A 139 27.56 0.32 9.92
C ALA A 139 28.78 0.13 9.02
N ALA A 140 28.59 -0.37 7.79
CA ALA A 140 29.67 -0.56 6.83
C ALA A 140 30.32 0.77 6.39
N LYS A 141 29.51 1.82 6.14
CA LYS A 141 30.02 3.16 5.82
C LYS A 141 30.72 3.82 7.01
N GLN A 142 30.16 3.74 8.22
CA GLN A 142 30.83 4.27 9.42
C GLN A 142 32.18 3.59 9.66
N VAL A 143 32.25 2.26 9.54
CA VAL A 143 33.51 1.51 9.68
C VAL A 143 34.51 1.89 8.59
N GLN A 144 34.09 2.06 7.34
CA GLN A 144 34.98 2.51 6.27
C GLN A 144 35.43 3.96 6.44
N GLU A 145 34.56 4.84 6.92
CA GLU A 145 34.87 6.24 7.15
C GLU A 145 35.79 6.43 8.37
N GLU A 146 35.62 5.62 9.43
CA GLU A 146 36.57 5.51 10.53
C GLU A 146 37.93 4.98 10.07
N LYS A 147 37.97 3.87 9.32
CA LYS A 147 39.22 3.33 8.74
C LYS A 147 39.94 4.36 7.87
N ARG A 148 39.20 5.12 7.05
CA ARG A 148 39.75 6.21 6.23
C ARG A 148 40.33 7.34 7.09
N LYS A 149 39.62 7.76 8.14
CA LYS A 149 40.12 8.78 9.08
C LYS A 149 41.39 8.31 9.79
N ILE A 150 41.45 7.04 10.17
CA ILE A 150 42.65 6.44 10.80
C ILE A 150 43.83 6.41 9.81
N GLN A 151 43.63 5.97 8.57
CA GLN A 151 44.69 5.96 7.54
C GLN A 151 45.24 7.36 7.22
N ILE A 152 44.37 8.36 7.15
CA ILE A 152 44.78 9.76 6.96
C ILE A 152 45.60 10.26 8.16
N LYS A 153 45.23 9.84 9.38
CA LYS A 153 45.93 10.23 10.61
C LYS A 153 47.29 9.53 10.77
N GLU A 154 47.43 8.32 10.21
CA GLU A 154 48.67 7.53 10.22
C GLU A 154 49.64 7.87 9.07
N GLY A 155 49.31 8.83 8.21
CA GLY A 155 50.26 9.37 7.21
C GLY A 155 50.65 8.39 6.11
N LYS A 156 49.81 7.39 5.81
CA LYS A 156 50.02 6.47 4.68
C LYS A 156 49.12 6.89 3.53
N VAL A 157 49.69 7.65 2.59
CA VAL A 157 49.15 7.86 1.23
C VAL A 157 50.07 7.13 0.26
#